data_AF-A0A497XNK6-F1
#
_entry.id   AF-A0A497XNK6-F1
#
_cell.length_a   1.000
_cell.length_b   1.000
_cell.length_c   1.000
_cell.angle_alpha   90.00
_cell.angle_beta   90.00
_cell.angle_gamma   90.00
#
_symmetry.space_group_name_H-M   'P 1'
#
loop_
_entity.id
_entity.type
_entity.pdbx_description
1 polymer ?
#
loop_
_entity_poly.entity_id
_entity_poly.type
_entity_poly.pdbx_seq_one_letter_code
_entity_poly.pdbx_strand_id
1 'polypeptide(L)'
;MFVLLLLVYFLSFSRSVEVKKVCYEVVENVLYCKSVITEKSLVPQVCGKCELEVMEDKLYIKPSTGCPKYDALACQLRSGELFLINNLSCKPVSENPIKEEKDKSKKKKVESKTYRVKVMEEFCINLLKKKFDVIKESRGEALIRASSEEIRNLPHCVYSYEEE
;
A
#
# COMPACT_ATOMS: atom_id res chain seq x y z
N MET A 1 -2.82 49.03 -26.82
CA MET A 1 -1.79 48.33 -26.03
C MET A 1 -2.29 47.75 -24.70
N PHE A 2 -3.22 48.38 -23.98
CA PHE A 2 -3.72 47.86 -22.69
C PHE A 2 -4.54 46.56 -22.76
N VAL A 3 -5.22 46.29 -23.87
CA VAL A 3 -6.09 45.10 -24.01
C VAL A 3 -5.28 43.79 -24.17
N LEU A 4 -4.07 43.87 -24.73
CA LEU A 4 -3.20 42.70 -24.89
C LEU A 4 -2.55 42.25 -23.58
N LEU A 5 -2.36 43.15 -22.62
CA LEU A 5 -1.75 42.83 -21.31
C LEU A 5 -2.69 42.03 -20.39
N LEU A 6 -4.01 42.21 -20.53
CA LEU A 6 -5.00 41.46 -19.73
C LEU A 6 -5.14 40.00 -20.17
N LEU A 7 -4.97 39.71 -21.46
CA LEU A 7 -5.05 38.34 -22.00
C LEU A 7 -3.88 37.47 -21.54
N VAL A 8 -2.67 38.04 -21.40
CA VAL A 8 -1.50 37.30 -20.91
C VAL A 8 -1.63 36.94 -19.42
N TYR A 9 -2.30 37.80 -18.63
CA TYR A 9 -2.52 37.53 -17.21
C TYR A 9 -3.51 36.37 -16.97
N PHE A 10 -4.53 36.22 -17.83
CA PHE A 10 -5.51 35.14 -17.71
C PHE A 10 -4.99 33.76 -18.12
N LEU A 11 -3.97 33.68 -18.99
CA LEU A 11 -3.38 32.41 -19.41
C LEU A 11 -2.38 31.83 -18.41
N SER A 12 -2.03 32.56 -17.35
CA SER A 12 -0.98 32.18 -16.40
C SER A 12 -1.48 31.44 -15.16
N PHE A 13 -2.79 31.20 -15.02
CA PHE A 13 -3.38 30.62 -13.80
C PHE A 13 -4.10 29.29 -14.03
N SER A 14 -3.55 28.43 -14.89
CA SER A 14 -3.91 27.01 -14.88
C SER A 14 -2.99 26.27 -13.93
N ARG A 15 -3.16 26.49 -12.61
CA ARG A 15 -2.59 25.59 -11.60
C ARG A 15 -3.31 24.24 -11.74
N SER A 16 -2.66 23.28 -12.40
CA SER A 16 -3.09 21.89 -12.41
C SER A 16 -3.17 21.40 -10.97
N VAL A 17 -4.40 21.19 -10.47
CA VAL A 17 -4.64 20.52 -9.20
C VAL A 17 -4.33 19.05 -9.43
N GLU A 18 -3.15 18.60 -8.99
CA GLU A 18 -2.84 17.17 -8.93
C GLU A 18 -3.78 16.52 -7.92
N VAL A 19 -4.80 15.83 -8.42
CA VAL A 19 -5.64 14.97 -7.58
C VAL A 19 -4.78 13.78 -7.17
N LYS A 20 -4.20 13.85 -5.96
CA LYS A 20 -3.55 12.70 -5.34
C LYS A 20 -4.58 11.58 -5.23
N LYS A 21 -4.37 10.51 -5.99
CA LYS A 21 -5.18 9.29 -5.92
C LYS A 21 -5.11 8.78 -4.48
N VAL A 22 -6.25 8.80 -3.77
CA VAL A 22 -6.35 8.26 -2.41
C VAL A 22 -6.42 6.73 -2.55
N CYS A 23 -5.30 6.06 -2.31
CA CYS A 23 -5.25 4.60 -2.25
C CYS A 23 -5.76 4.16 -0.87
N TYR A 24 -6.84 3.39 -0.85
CA TYR A 24 -7.36 2.73 0.35
C TYR A 24 -6.94 1.25 0.33
N GLU A 25 -6.47 0.74 1.46
CA GLU A 25 -6.26 -0.70 1.65
C GLU A 25 -7.52 -1.29 2.26
N VAL A 26 -7.92 -2.48 1.79
CA VAL A 26 -9.17 -3.13 2.21
C VAL A 26 -8.87 -4.55 2.66
N VAL A 27 -9.28 -4.89 3.87
CA VAL A 27 -9.31 -6.27 4.37
C VAL A 27 -10.73 -6.80 4.20
N GLU A 28 -10.88 -7.87 3.42
CA GLU A 28 -12.19 -8.48 3.13
C GLU A 28 -12.54 -9.61 4.10
N ASN A 29 -13.80 -10.04 4.08
CA ASN A 29 -14.33 -11.14 4.89
C ASN A 29 -14.16 -10.94 6.40
N VAL A 30 -14.21 -9.69 6.86
CA VAL A 30 -14.21 -9.36 8.28
C VAL A 30 -15.56 -9.76 8.87
N LEU A 31 -15.54 -10.62 9.89
CA LEU A 31 -16.73 -11.03 10.63
C LEU A 31 -17.12 -9.94 11.65
N TYR A 32 -16.16 -9.48 12.44
CA TYR A 32 -16.33 -8.35 13.34
C TYR A 32 -14.98 -7.73 13.70
N CYS A 33 -15.01 -6.47 14.14
CA CYS A 33 -13.89 -5.78 14.77
C CYS A 33 -14.35 -5.11 16.07
N LYS A 34 -13.48 -5.09 17.08
CA LYS A 34 -13.73 -4.45 18.37
C LYS A 34 -12.54 -3.57 18.75
N SER A 35 -12.81 -2.36 19.25
CA SER A 35 -11.72 -1.52 19.78
C SER A 35 -11.08 -2.18 20.99
N VAL A 36 -9.75 -2.21 21.00
CA VAL A 36 -8.95 -2.63 22.14
C VAL A 36 -8.63 -1.47 23.08
N ILE A 37 -8.99 -0.24 22.68
CA ILE A 37 -8.83 0.96 23.49
C ILE A 37 -10.07 1.13 24.36
N THR A 38 -9.85 1.14 25.66
CA THR A 38 -10.88 1.40 26.67
C THR A 38 -10.68 2.80 27.25
N GLU A 39 -11.66 3.32 27.98
CA GLU A 39 -11.55 4.62 28.66
C GLU A 39 -10.37 4.71 29.63
N LYS A 40 -9.91 3.57 30.16
CA LYS A 40 -8.78 3.47 31.09
C LYS A 40 -7.44 3.20 30.39
N SER A 41 -7.44 3.02 29.07
CA SER A 41 -6.22 2.67 28.33
C SER A 41 -5.28 3.87 28.26
N LEU A 42 -4.00 3.63 28.59
CA LEU A 42 -2.94 4.58 28.31
C LEU A 42 -2.67 4.57 26.82
N VAL A 43 -3.00 5.67 26.14
CA VAL A 43 -2.81 5.83 24.70
C VAL A 43 -1.68 6.83 24.41
N PRO A 44 -0.87 6.59 23.38
CA PRO A 44 0.13 7.55 22.95
C PRO A 44 -0.52 8.87 22.50
N GLN A 45 0.11 10.00 22.84
CA GLN A 45 -0.30 11.34 22.41
C GLN A 45 0.26 11.65 21.02
N VAL A 46 -0.07 10.82 20.04
CA VAL A 46 0.39 10.94 18.64
C VAL A 46 -0.80 10.91 17.69
N CYS A 47 -0.64 11.55 16.54
CA CYS A 47 -1.61 11.46 15.45
C CYS A 47 -1.54 10.07 14.81
N GLY A 48 -2.71 9.44 14.62
CA GLY A 48 -2.83 8.29 13.73
C GLY A 48 -2.48 8.70 12.29
N LYS A 49 -1.93 7.77 11.53
CA LYS A 49 -1.56 7.95 10.12
C LYS A 49 -2.71 7.57 9.17
N CYS A 50 -3.66 6.77 9.64
CA CYS A 50 -4.82 6.33 8.89
C CYS A 50 -6.10 6.40 9.72
N GLU A 51 -7.22 6.24 9.03
CA GLU A 51 -8.54 6.01 9.59
C GLU A 51 -8.92 4.56 9.34
N LEU A 52 -9.47 3.92 10.36
CA LEU A 52 -9.92 2.53 10.33
C LEU A 52 -11.44 2.56 10.34
N GLU A 53 -12.06 2.10 9.25
CA GLU A 53 -13.51 2.13 9.10
C GLU A 53 -14.02 0.75 8.75
N VAL A 54 -14.92 0.23 9.58
CA VAL A 54 -15.54 -1.09 9.36
C VAL A 54 -16.88 -0.86 8.70
N MET A 55 -17.05 -1.35 7.48
CA MET A 55 -18.33 -1.31 6.77
C MET A 55 -18.64 -2.70 6.22
N GLU A 56 -19.84 -3.20 6.55
CA GLU A 56 -20.30 -4.53 6.15
C GLU A 56 -19.32 -5.63 6.60
N ASP A 57 -18.70 -6.34 5.66
CA ASP A 57 -17.72 -7.40 5.86
C ASP A 57 -16.30 -6.96 5.51
N LYS A 58 -16.03 -5.64 5.52
CA LYS A 58 -14.75 -5.06 5.13
C LYS A 58 -14.23 -4.09 6.17
N LEU A 59 -12.92 -4.12 6.37
CA LEU A 59 -12.18 -3.07 7.07
C LEU A 59 -11.44 -2.22 6.04
N TYR A 60 -11.77 -0.93 5.99
CA TYR A 60 -11.11 0.08 5.17
C TYR A 60 -10.03 0.78 5.97
N ILE A 61 -8.84 0.85 5.39
CA ILE A 61 -7.68 1.56 5.93
C ILE A 61 -7.41 2.74 4.99
N LYS A 62 -7.81 3.93 5.43
CA LYS A 62 -7.74 5.16 4.62
C LYS A 62 -6.61 6.05 5.14
N PRO A 63 -5.76 6.65 4.30
CA PRO A 63 -4.82 7.68 4.75
C PRO A 63 -5.57 8.81 5.44
N SER A 64 -5.14 9.22 6.63
CA SER A 64 -5.84 10.31 7.31
C SER A 64 -5.47 11.64 6.69
N THR A 65 -6.45 12.53 6.58
CA THR A 65 -6.26 13.93 6.17
C THR A 65 -5.99 14.86 7.35
N GLY A 66 -5.94 14.35 8.58
CA GLY A 66 -5.80 15.14 9.81
C GLY A 66 -4.99 14.44 10.90
N CYS A 67 -5.34 14.72 12.17
CA CYS A 67 -4.71 14.12 13.34
C CYS A 67 -5.75 13.28 14.11
N PRO A 68 -6.10 12.08 13.61
CA PRO A 68 -7.03 11.20 14.31
C PRO A 68 -6.39 10.72 15.60
N LYS A 69 -7.21 10.58 16.65
CA LYS A 69 -6.77 10.01 17.92
C LYS A 69 -6.27 8.59 17.67
N TYR A 70 -5.24 8.17 18.41
CA TYR A 70 -4.78 6.78 18.38
C TYR A 70 -5.95 5.81 18.64
N ASP A 71 -6.09 4.83 17.76
CA ASP A 71 -7.08 3.76 17.86
C ASP A 71 -6.48 2.44 17.40
N ALA A 72 -7.02 1.36 17.95
CA ALA A 72 -6.60 0.01 17.64
C ALA A 72 -7.81 -0.93 17.70
N LEU A 73 -7.89 -1.84 16.73
CA LEU A 73 -8.96 -2.82 16.56
C LEU A 73 -8.39 -4.23 16.64
N ALA A 74 -9.12 -5.11 17.32
CA ALA A 74 -9.01 -6.55 17.20
C ALA A 74 -10.14 -7.05 16.32
N CYS A 75 -9.79 -7.74 15.24
CA CYS A 75 -10.71 -8.19 14.21
C CYS A 75 -10.65 -9.70 14.04
N GLN A 76 -11.78 -10.29 13.71
CA GLN A 76 -11.90 -11.68 13.31
C GLN A 76 -12.37 -11.78 11.86
N LEU A 77 -11.69 -12.59 11.06
CA LEU A 77 -12.14 -12.96 9.72
C LEU A 77 -13.19 -14.07 9.80
N ARG A 78 -14.02 -14.19 8.76
CA ARG A 78 -14.97 -15.32 8.61
C ARG A 78 -14.27 -16.68 8.56
N SER A 79 -13.00 -16.72 8.20
CA SER A 79 -12.14 -17.92 8.27
C SER A 79 -11.85 -18.37 9.72
N GLY A 80 -12.10 -17.50 10.70
CA GLY A 80 -11.78 -17.71 12.11
C GLY A 80 -10.46 -17.06 12.55
N GLU A 81 -9.65 -16.57 11.60
CA GLU A 81 -8.37 -15.93 11.87
C GLU A 81 -8.54 -14.59 12.60
N LEU A 82 -7.62 -14.31 13.53
CA LEU A 82 -7.61 -13.09 14.34
C LEU A 82 -6.43 -12.19 13.95
N PHE A 83 -6.69 -10.90 13.82
CA PHE A 83 -5.66 -9.90 13.60
C PHE A 83 -5.93 -8.63 14.40
N LEU A 84 -4.83 -7.97 14.76
CA LEU A 84 -4.80 -6.64 15.36
C LEU A 84 -4.40 -5.62 14.31
N ILE A 85 -4.94 -4.43 14.39
CA ILE A 85 -4.50 -3.27 13.61
C ILE A 85 -4.57 -2.04 14.49
N ASN A 86 -3.64 -1.11 14.29
CA ASN A 86 -3.73 0.21 14.88
C ASN A 86 -3.51 1.28 13.81
N ASN A 87 -4.05 2.45 14.07
CA ASN A 87 -3.98 3.54 13.13
C ASN A 87 -2.62 4.26 13.07
N LEU A 88 -1.62 3.81 13.84
CA LEU A 88 -0.25 4.30 13.78
C LEU A 88 0.64 3.48 12.83
N SER A 89 0.41 2.16 12.76
CA SER A 89 1.08 1.23 11.83
C SER A 89 0.35 1.13 10.50
N CYS A 90 -0.98 1.26 10.52
CA CYS A 90 -1.86 1.08 9.36
C CYS A 90 -1.71 -0.28 8.69
N LYS A 91 -1.27 -1.29 9.44
CA LYS A 91 -1.03 -2.65 8.95
C LYS A 91 -1.61 -3.69 9.91
N PRO A 92 -2.37 -4.68 9.39
CA PRO A 92 -2.79 -5.83 10.16
C PRO A 92 -1.60 -6.65 10.67
N VAL A 93 -1.70 -7.18 11.88
CA VAL A 93 -0.74 -8.08 12.52
C VAL A 93 -1.53 -9.25 13.11
N SER A 94 -1.23 -10.49 12.73
CA SER A 94 -1.91 -11.67 13.29
C SER A 94 -1.45 -11.96 14.71
N GLU A 95 -2.38 -12.31 15.63
CA GLU A 95 -2.04 -12.65 17.02
C GLU A 95 -1.33 -14.00 17.15
N ASN A 96 -1.50 -14.89 16.17
CA ASN A 96 -0.62 -16.03 16.02
C ASN A 96 0.59 -15.57 15.21
N PRO A 97 1.81 -15.50 15.79
CA PRO A 97 3.00 -15.62 14.98
C PRO A 97 2.87 -16.99 14.33
N ILE A 98 2.58 -16.99 13.03
CA ILE A 98 2.64 -18.19 12.22
C ILE A 98 4.02 -18.79 12.55
N LYS A 99 4.06 -19.93 13.24
CA LYS A 99 5.16 -20.87 12.97
C LYS A 99 5.09 -20.99 11.47
N GLU A 100 6.10 -20.50 10.76
CA GLU A 100 6.18 -20.60 9.30
C GLU A 100 6.05 -22.07 8.91
N GLU A 101 4.82 -22.56 8.86
CA GLU A 101 4.45 -23.75 8.16
C GLU A 101 4.67 -23.34 6.73
N LYS A 102 5.82 -23.80 6.21
CA LYS A 102 6.08 -23.91 4.79
C LYS A 102 4.86 -24.58 4.18
N ASP A 103 3.93 -23.76 3.74
CA ASP A 103 2.68 -24.22 3.22
C ASP A 103 2.99 -24.90 1.89
N LYS A 104 3.02 -26.24 1.93
CA LYS A 104 2.99 -27.11 0.76
C LYS A 104 1.58 -27.07 0.17
N SER A 105 1.06 -25.87 -0.07
CA SER A 105 -0.11 -25.66 -0.89
C SER A 105 0.35 -25.73 -2.34
N LYS A 106 -0.06 -26.79 -3.02
CA LYS A 106 0.16 -27.09 -4.44
C LYS A 106 0.28 -25.79 -5.25
N LYS A 107 1.51 -25.46 -5.66
CA LYS A 107 1.78 -24.46 -6.70
C LYS A 107 0.96 -24.87 -7.92
N LYS A 108 -0.22 -24.28 -8.10
CA LYS A 108 -0.67 -23.92 -9.45
C LYS A 108 0.53 -23.19 -10.03
N LYS A 109 1.10 -23.75 -11.09
CA LYS A 109 2.31 -23.21 -11.73
C LYS A 109 1.92 -21.85 -12.30
N VAL A 110 1.98 -20.82 -11.46
CA VAL A 110 1.77 -19.43 -11.87
C VAL A 110 2.88 -19.16 -12.86
N GLU A 111 2.49 -18.91 -14.10
CA GLU A 111 3.40 -18.69 -15.21
C GLU A 111 4.12 -17.36 -14.95
N SER A 112 5.37 -17.47 -14.46
CA SER A 112 6.23 -16.33 -14.25
C SER A 112 6.92 -15.99 -15.57
N LYS A 113 6.88 -14.71 -15.92
CA LYS A 113 7.54 -14.17 -17.09
C LYS A 113 8.69 -13.26 -16.68
N THR A 114 9.54 -12.94 -17.63
CA THR A 114 10.66 -12.04 -17.43
C THR A 114 10.24 -10.64 -17.82
N TYR A 115 10.51 -9.68 -16.95
CA TYR A 115 10.21 -8.29 -17.20
C TYR A 115 11.47 -7.45 -17.02
N ARG A 116 11.70 -6.55 -17.96
CA ARG A 116 12.64 -5.45 -17.82
C ARG A 116 11.93 -4.30 -17.14
N VAL A 117 12.43 -3.89 -15.98
CA VAL A 117 11.89 -2.77 -15.21
C VAL A 117 12.90 -1.63 -15.14
N LYS A 118 12.44 -0.40 -15.37
CA LYS A 118 13.27 0.82 -15.24
C LYS A 118 12.91 1.55 -13.95
N VAL A 119 13.94 1.95 -13.22
CA VAL A 119 13.83 2.50 -11.86
C VAL A 119 14.44 3.88 -11.75
N MET A 120 13.81 4.75 -10.95
CA MET A 120 14.24 6.15 -10.78
C MET A 120 15.55 6.28 -10.01
N GLU A 121 15.79 5.38 -9.05
CA GLU A 121 16.90 5.47 -8.09
C GLU A 121 17.46 4.08 -7.77
N GLU A 122 18.75 4.01 -7.42
CA GLU A 122 19.43 2.75 -7.05
C GLU A 122 18.80 2.07 -5.83
N PHE A 123 18.22 2.84 -4.89
CA PHE A 123 17.50 2.31 -3.74
C PHE A 123 16.31 1.41 -4.15
N CYS A 124 15.69 1.68 -5.30
CA CYS A 124 14.59 0.88 -5.83
C CYS A 124 15.01 -0.55 -6.17
N ILE A 125 16.24 -0.74 -6.63
CA ILE A 125 16.78 -2.07 -6.96
C ILE A 125 16.85 -2.93 -5.71
N ASN A 126 17.19 -2.34 -4.55
CA ASN A 126 17.19 -3.06 -3.28
C ASN A 126 15.78 -3.48 -2.83
N LEU A 127 14.75 -2.69 -3.15
CA LEU A 127 13.35 -3.08 -2.93
C LEU A 127 12.94 -4.22 -3.86
N LEU A 128 13.37 -4.18 -5.12
CA LEU A 128 13.11 -5.25 -6.08
C LEU A 128 13.78 -6.56 -5.66
N LYS A 129 15.03 -6.54 -5.21
CA LYS A 129 15.75 -7.72 -4.69
C LYS A 129 15.08 -8.39 -3.49
N LYS A 130 14.34 -7.63 -2.68
CA LYS A 130 13.59 -8.18 -1.53
C LYS A 130 12.28 -8.86 -1.94
N LYS A 131 11.70 -8.47 -3.08
CA LYS A 131 10.35 -8.87 -3.48
C LYS A 131 10.32 -9.79 -4.71
N PHE A 132 11.35 -9.77 -5.55
CA PHE A 132 11.39 -10.47 -6.84
C PHE A 132 12.72 -11.20 -7.04
N ASP A 133 12.71 -12.20 -7.92
CA ASP A 133 13.92 -12.87 -8.43
C ASP A 133 14.56 -11.97 -9.51
N VAL A 134 15.59 -11.21 -9.13
CA VAL A 134 16.32 -10.30 -10.01
C VAL A 134 17.38 -11.09 -10.77
N ILE A 135 17.20 -11.24 -12.09
CA ILE A 135 18.10 -11.97 -12.98
C ILE A 135 19.34 -11.13 -13.32
N LYS A 136 19.14 -9.83 -13.59
CA LYS A 136 20.19 -8.92 -14.03
C LYS A 136 19.91 -7.50 -13.54
N GLU A 137 20.96 -6.76 -13.23
CA GLU A 137 20.85 -5.34 -12.91
C GLU A 137 21.85 -4.52 -13.73
N SER A 138 21.46 -3.28 -14.02
CA SER A 138 22.31 -2.24 -14.59
C SER A 138 21.85 -0.89 -14.03
N ARG A 139 22.61 0.18 -14.25
CA ARG A 139 22.24 1.49 -13.72
C ARG A 139 20.84 1.91 -14.20
N GLY A 140 19.90 1.97 -13.27
CA GLY A 140 18.52 2.38 -13.54
C GLY A 140 17.62 1.31 -14.16
N GLU A 141 18.09 0.07 -14.33
CA GLU A 141 17.27 -1.03 -14.86
C GLU A 141 17.52 -2.36 -14.13
N ALA A 142 16.48 -3.16 -13.98
CA ALA A 142 16.56 -4.52 -13.48
C ALA A 142 15.74 -5.46 -14.36
N LEU A 143 16.20 -6.69 -14.50
CA LEU A 143 15.46 -7.78 -15.12
C LEU A 143 14.94 -8.68 -14.00
N ILE A 144 13.63 -8.84 -13.90
CA ILE A 144 12.98 -9.58 -12.82
C ILE A 144 12.10 -10.70 -13.35
N ARG A 145 11.97 -11.79 -12.61
CA ARG A 145 10.86 -12.74 -12.81
C ARG A 145 9.70 -12.37 -11.92
N ALA A 146 8.55 -12.25 -12.56
CA ALA A 146 7.31 -11.92 -11.88
C ALA A 146 6.13 -12.52 -12.65
N SER A 147 5.04 -12.78 -11.94
CA SER A 147 3.73 -13.03 -12.53
C SER A 147 3.09 -11.72 -13.01
N SER A 148 2.09 -11.83 -13.88
CA SER A 148 1.33 -10.66 -14.36
C SER A 148 0.60 -9.90 -13.24
N GLU A 149 0.41 -10.51 -12.07
CA GLU A 149 -0.18 -9.86 -10.89
C GLU A 149 0.87 -9.12 -10.07
N GLU A 150 2.05 -9.73 -9.90
CA GLU A 150 3.17 -9.10 -9.21
C GLU A 150 3.71 -7.86 -9.95
N ILE A 151 3.69 -7.87 -11.29
CA ILE A 151 4.02 -6.70 -12.13
C ILE A 151 3.04 -5.54 -11.96
N ARG A 152 1.76 -5.83 -11.73
CA ARG A 152 0.77 -4.76 -11.45
C ARG A 152 1.02 -4.10 -10.09
N ASN A 153 1.77 -4.75 -9.22
CA ASN A 153 2.09 -4.31 -7.86
C ASN A 153 3.58 -3.99 -7.68
N LEU A 154 4.20 -3.37 -8.69
CA LEU A 154 5.58 -2.90 -8.62
C LEU A 154 5.74 -1.72 -7.63
N PRO A 155 6.91 -1.56 -7.00
CA PRO A 155 7.21 -0.40 -6.17
C PRO A 155 7.04 0.91 -6.94
N HIS A 156 6.61 1.99 -6.27
CA HIS A 156 6.41 3.32 -6.88
C HIS A 156 7.66 3.94 -7.52
N CYS A 157 8.85 3.43 -7.20
CA CYS A 157 10.12 3.85 -7.78
C CYS A 157 10.42 3.19 -9.13
N VAL A 158 9.59 2.24 -9.58
CA VAL A 158 9.58 1.69 -10.94
C VAL A 158 8.66 2.54 -11.80
N TYR A 159 9.19 3.14 -12.85
CA TYR A 159 8.42 4.05 -13.72
C TYR A 159 8.07 3.43 -15.08
N SER A 160 8.70 2.30 -15.43
CA SER A 160 8.43 1.58 -16.68
C SER A 160 8.71 0.10 -16.50
N TYR A 161 7.94 -0.75 -17.17
CA TYR A 161 8.22 -2.18 -17.30
C TYR A 161 7.85 -2.67 -18.70
N GLU A 162 8.55 -3.69 -19.18
CA GLU A 162 8.34 -4.32 -20.47
C GLU A 162 8.55 -5.83 -20.32
N GLU A 163 7.69 -6.64 -20.93
CA GLU A 163 7.84 -8.11 -20.97
C GLU A 163 8.91 -8.46 -22.01
N GLU A 164 9.90 -9.29 -21.65
CA GLU A 164 10.92 -9.82 -22.58
C GLU A 164 10.53 -11.19 -23.16
#